data_AF-F4RUZ5-F1
#
_entry.id   AF-F4RUZ5-F1
#
_cell.length_a   1.000
_cell.length_b   1.000
_cell.length_c   1.000
_cell.angle_alpha   90.00
_cell.angle_beta   90.00
_cell.angle_gamma   90.00
#
_symmetry.space_group_name_H-M   'P 1'
#
loop_
_entity.id
_entity.type
_entity.pdbx_description
1 polymer ?
#
loop_
_entity_poly.entity_id
_entity_poly.type
_entity_poly.pdbx_seq_one_letter_code
_entity_poly.pdbx_strand_id
1 'polypeptide(L)'
;MPGFFSLHSVLFFLITLIVSIAPLEAKPMTSMGKSHKQARNHLETRATATTLHATGHHLGKKPTQSWISANPAGKSSSNIQAAECAHNLRLGTQVFAYFEIDSTKAKNHGAPYGTCYATAAAPTASELEANAAYDVFFWNNLGGQSGVGTGPIRNPKTGVAGYEDRNGVYHDGENPDKSP
;
A
#
# COMPACT_ATOMS: atom_id res chain seq x y z
N MET A 1 -37.32 -11.33 -56.90
CA MET A 1 -36.87 -12.40 -57.82
C MET A 1 -35.90 -13.30 -57.07
N PRO A 2 -36.26 -14.56 -56.75
CA PRO A 2 -35.36 -15.52 -56.16
C PRO A 2 -34.71 -16.37 -57.27
N GLY A 3 -33.38 -16.48 -57.25
CA GLY A 3 -32.63 -17.35 -58.16
C GLY A 3 -32.32 -18.68 -57.51
N PHE A 4 -32.99 -19.74 -57.96
CA PHE A 4 -32.69 -21.16 -57.73
C PHE A 4 -31.96 -21.72 -58.96
N PHE A 5 -30.85 -22.45 -58.79
CA PHE A 5 -30.34 -23.53 -59.66
C PHE A 5 -29.30 -24.31 -58.82
N SER A 6 -29.56 -25.49 -58.26
CA SER A 6 -29.77 -26.85 -58.82
C SER A 6 -28.50 -27.57 -59.31
N LEU A 7 -27.76 -28.15 -58.35
CA LEU A 7 -27.37 -29.57 -58.19
C LEU A 7 -27.08 -30.50 -59.41
N HIS A 8 -25.84 -31.02 -59.43
CA HIS A 8 -25.35 -32.41 -59.70
C HIS A 8 -24.28 -32.59 -60.80
N SER A 9 -23.10 -33.08 -60.38
CA SER A 9 -22.42 -34.33 -60.83
C SER A 9 -20.92 -34.21 -60.48
N VAL A 10 -20.47 -34.66 -59.29
CA VAL A 10 -19.92 -36.00 -59.01
C VAL A 10 -18.91 -36.49 -60.06
N LEU A 11 -17.61 -36.52 -59.72
CA LEU A 11 -16.79 -37.76 -59.69
C LEU A 11 -15.36 -37.53 -59.15
N PHE A 12 -15.06 -38.17 -58.01
CA PHE A 12 -13.80 -38.84 -57.65
C PHE A 12 -12.47 -38.08 -57.79
N PHE A 13 -11.84 -37.76 -56.66
CA PHE A 13 -10.53 -38.37 -56.33
C PHE A 13 -10.41 -38.55 -54.82
N LEU A 14 -10.42 -39.82 -54.45
CA LEU A 14 -10.21 -40.37 -53.13
C LEU A 14 -8.70 -40.46 -52.90
N ILE A 15 -8.11 -39.65 -52.02
CA ILE A 15 -6.82 -39.98 -51.39
C ILE A 15 -6.94 -39.73 -49.89
N THR A 16 -7.21 -40.83 -49.20
CA THR A 16 -7.03 -41.08 -47.78
C THR A 16 -5.62 -40.69 -47.33
N LEU A 17 -5.51 -39.72 -46.42
CA LEU A 17 -4.39 -39.66 -45.49
C LEU A 17 -4.96 -39.73 -44.07
N ILE A 18 -5.03 -40.96 -43.56
CA ILE A 18 -5.31 -41.29 -42.18
C ILE A 18 -4.04 -40.90 -41.39
N VAL A 19 -4.07 -39.78 -40.69
CA VAL A 19 -3.09 -39.50 -39.63
C VAL A 19 -3.61 -40.18 -38.37
N SER A 20 -2.95 -41.29 -38.02
CA SER A 20 -3.19 -42.07 -36.81
C SER A 20 -3.23 -41.19 -35.56
N ILE A 21 -4.32 -41.33 -34.83
CA ILE A 21 -4.48 -40.89 -33.45
C ILE A 21 -3.56 -41.77 -32.60
N ALA A 22 -2.47 -41.22 -32.09
CA ALA A 22 -1.71 -41.85 -31.02
C ALA A 22 -2.43 -41.59 -29.68
N PRO A 23 -2.57 -42.60 -28.81
CA PRO A 23 -3.12 -42.42 -27.48
C PRO A 23 -2.17 -41.57 -26.63
N LEU A 24 -2.70 -40.54 -25.97
CA LEU A 24 -1.99 -39.81 -24.92
C LEU A 24 -1.86 -40.73 -23.70
N GLU A 25 -0.73 -41.43 -23.64
CA GLU A 25 -0.27 -42.18 -22.47
C GLU A 25 -0.12 -41.21 -21.28
N ALA A 26 -0.97 -41.36 -20.26
CA ALA A 26 -0.86 -40.62 -19.01
C ALA A 26 0.40 -41.08 -18.26
N LYS A 27 1.44 -40.25 -18.25
CA LYS A 27 2.69 -40.50 -17.54
C LYS A 27 2.49 -40.33 -16.03
N PRO A 28 2.98 -41.26 -15.18
CA PRO A 28 2.80 -41.18 -13.74
C PRO A 28 3.56 -40.01 -13.11
N MET A 29 2.94 -39.47 -12.08
CA MET A 29 3.38 -38.33 -11.27
C MET A 29 4.59 -38.68 -10.40
N THR A 30 5.71 -38.00 -10.64
CA THR A 30 6.81 -37.85 -9.67
C THR A 30 7.43 -36.44 -9.75
N SER A 31 6.96 -35.58 -8.84
CA SER A 31 7.72 -34.60 -8.04
C SER A 31 8.95 -33.93 -8.64
N MET A 32 8.85 -32.64 -8.96
CA MET A 32 9.61 -31.53 -8.33
C MET A 32 9.34 -30.22 -9.06
N GLY A 33 9.06 -29.13 -8.32
CA GLY A 33 9.14 -27.77 -8.88
C GLY A 33 8.04 -26.76 -8.55
N LYS A 34 7.44 -26.80 -7.35
CA LYS A 34 6.80 -25.66 -6.66
C LYS A 34 5.86 -24.75 -7.47
N SER A 35 4.67 -25.26 -7.77
CA SER A 35 3.44 -24.45 -7.66
C SER A 35 2.58 -25.05 -6.57
N HIS A 36 2.84 -24.64 -5.32
CA HIS A 36 1.87 -24.79 -4.26
C HIS A 36 2.05 -23.67 -3.25
N LYS A 37 0.99 -22.88 -3.16
CA LYS A 37 0.52 -22.29 -1.90
C LYS A 37 1.49 -21.30 -1.28
N GLN A 38 1.15 -20.04 -1.51
CA GLN A 38 1.09 -19.03 -0.46
C GLN A 38 0.29 -19.57 0.75
N ALA A 39 0.94 -20.45 1.52
CA ALA A 39 0.56 -20.90 2.85
C ALA A 39 1.69 -20.37 3.74
N ARG A 40 1.44 -19.28 4.48
CA ARG A 40 1.08 -19.38 5.91
C ARG A 40 1.84 -20.50 6.62
N ASN A 41 2.92 -20.11 7.29
CA ASN A 41 3.57 -20.66 8.49
C ASN A 41 5.07 -20.29 8.39
N HIS A 42 5.76 -19.72 9.36
CA HIS A 42 5.47 -19.48 10.77
C HIS A 42 6.66 -18.67 11.31
N LEU A 43 6.52 -17.35 11.37
CA LEU A 43 6.95 -16.54 12.51
C LEU A 43 6.23 -15.21 12.37
N GLU A 44 5.18 -15.05 13.14
CA GLU A 44 4.54 -13.77 13.38
C GLU A 44 5.49 -12.92 14.21
N THR A 45 6.57 -12.45 13.60
CA THR A 45 7.14 -11.18 13.97
C THR A 45 6.22 -10.16 13.33
N ARG A 46 5.22 -9.69 14.08
CA ARG A 46 4.44 -8.48 13.73
C ARG A 46 5.43 -7.51 13.09
N ALA A 47 5.26 -7.20 11.82
CA ALA A 47 6.19 -6.34 11.11
C ALA A 47 6.21 -5.00 11.84
N THR A 48 7.21 -4.79 12.69
CA THR A 48 7.51 -3.50 13.27
C THR A 48 8.10 -2.66 12.15
N ALA A 49 7.73 -1.40 12.08
CA ALA A 49 8.43 -0.44 11.24
C ALA A 49 9.95 -0.55 11.46
N THR A 50 10.67 -0.78 10.37
CA THR A 50 12.14 -0.91 10.38
C THR A 50 12.85 0.44 10.44
N THR A 51 12.12 1.51 10.12
CA THR A 51 12.53 2.92 10.18
C THR A 51 11.60 3.68 11.13
N LEU A 52 12.10 4.80 11.69
CA LEU A 52 11.24 5.69 12.49
C LEU A 52 10.17 6.35 11.61
N HIS A 53 10.56 6.81 10.42
CA HIS A 53 9.71 7.56 9.51
C HIS A 53 9.15 6.69 8.38
N ALA A 54 8.08 7.18 7.77
CA ALA A 54 7.40 6.58 6.65
C ALA A 54 8.33 6.51 5.43
N THR A 55 8.32 5.35 4.79
CA THR A 55 9.06 5.08 3.56
C THR A 55 8.26 5.39 2.30
N GLY A 56 6.94 5.57 2.43
CA GLY A 56 6.08 5.98 1.33
C GLY A 56 4.82 6.72 1.78
N HIS A 57 4.18 7.40 0.85
CA HIS A 57 3.02 8.25 1.14
C HIS A 57 2.07 8.42 -0.05
N HIS A 58 0.83 8.83 0.23
CA HIS A 58 -0.03 9.48 -0.74
C HIS A 58 -0.74 10.66 -0.09
N LEU A 59 -0.65 11.83 -0.71
CA LEU A 59 -1.35 13.03 -0.25
C LEU A 59 -2.78 13.07 -0.81
N GLY A 60 -3.71 13.65 -0.06
CA GLY A 60 -5.11 13.76 -0.46
C GLY A 60 -5.80 12.41 -0.63
N LYS A 61 -5.46 11.44 0.22
CA LYS A 61 -6.00 10.08 0.22
C LYS A 61 -6.47 9.67 1.60
N LYS A 62 -7.51 8.84 1.64
CA LYS A 62 -8.05 8.23 2.86
C LYS A 62 -8.29 6.74 2.62
N PRO A 63 -8.10 5.86 3.62
CA PRO A 63 -8.62 4.50 3.51
C PRO A 63 -10.15 4.50 3.40
N THR A 64 -10.70 3.57 2.63
CA THR A 64 -12.15 3.44 2.51
C THR A 64 -12.79 3.15 3.86
N GLN A 65 -14.05 3.55 4.03
CA GLN A 65 -14.76 3.33 5.29
C GLN A 65 -14.83 1.84 5.66
N SER A 66 -14.99 0.94 4.67
CA SER A 66 -14.98 -0.50 4.90
C SER A 66 -13.64 -0.98 5.46
N TRP A 67 -12.53 -0.44 4.95
CA TRP A 67 -11.20 -0.77 5.45
C TRP A 67 -10.99 -0.25 6.87
N ILE A 68 -11.39 1.00 7.16
CA ILE A 68 -11.29 1.60 8.51
C ILE A 68 -12.08 0.80 9.54
N SER A 69 -13.30 0.36 9.18
CA SER A 69 -14.12 -0.45 10.06
C SER A 69 -13.52 -1.85 10.33
N ALA A 70 -12.84 -2.43 9.35
CA ALA A 70 -12.15 -3.72 9.51
C ALA A 70 -10.79 -3.60 10.23
N ASN A 71 -10.14 -2.43 10.14
CA ASN A 71 -8.79 -2.17 10.66
C ASN A 71 -8.79 -0.90 11.51
N PRO A 72 -9.45 -0.90 12.69
CA PRO A 72 -9.48 0.27 13.56
C PRO A 72 -8.06 0.69 13.98
N ALA A 73 -7.87 1.99 14.19
CA ALA A 73 -6.60 2.54 14.63
C ALA A 73 -6.18 1.94 15.98
N GLY A 74 -4.98 1.39 16.06
CA GLY A 74 -4.41 0.89 17.32
C GLY A 74 -4.03 2.05 18.25
N LYS A 75 -3.68 3.20 17.69
CA LYS A 75 -3.45 4.45 18.42
C LYS A 75 -3.93 5.63 17.59
N SER A 76 -4.63 6.56 18.24
CA SER A 76 -4.94 7.88 17.69
C SER A 76 -4.19 8.95 18.47
N SER A 77 -3.69 9.97 17.79
CA SER A 77 -3.01 11.12 18.41
C SER A 77 -3.46 12.40 17.72
N SER A 78 -4.08 13.31 18.46
CA SER A 78 -4.63 14.57 17.96
C SER A 78 -3.74 15.77 18.32
N ASN A 79 -3.96 16.89 17.65
CA ASN A 79 -3.20 18.14 17.82
C ASN A 79 -1.69 17.99 17.56
N ILE A 80 -1.34 17.14 16.61
CA ILE A 80 0.04 16.90 16.16
C ILE A 80 0.18 17.28 14.69
N GLN A 81 1.41 17.50 14.24
CA GLN A 81 1.70 17.77 12.84
C GLN A 81 1.56 16.51 11.97
N ALA A 82 1.23 16.68 10.70
CA ALA A 82 1.35 15.59 9.71
C ALA A 82 2.78 15.05 9.67
N ALA A 83 3.78 15.93 9.80
CA ALA A 83 5.18 15.55 9.91
C ALA A 83 5.43 14.64 11.13
N GLU A 84 4.89 14.96 12.31
CA GLU A 84 5.01 14.09 13.49
C GLU A 84 4.27 12.75 13.33
N CYS A 85 3.23 12.68 12.48
CA CYS A 85 2.57 11.42 12.14
C CYS A 85 3.45 10.57 11.22
N ALA A 86 4.09 11.20 10.23
CA ALA A 86 4.90 10.54 9.22
C ALA A 86 6.31 10.19 9.70
N HIS A 87 6.89 10.94 10.64
CA HIS A 87 8.26 10.73 11.13
C HIS A 87 8.37 9.81 12.35
N ASN A 88 7.27 9.62 13.10
CA ASN A 88 7.29 8.88 14.36
C ASN A 88 6.33 7.69 14.38
N LEU A 89 6.75 6.62 15.03
CA LEU A 89 5.89 5.49 15.36
C LEU A 89 4.98 5.83 16.54
N ARG A 90 3.71 5.43 16.43
CA ARG A 90 2.69 5.57 17.48
C ARG A 90 2.31 4.24 18.11
N LEU A 91 2.63 3.13 17.43
CA LEU A 91 2.50 1.76 17.94
C LEU A 91 3.74 0.94 17.56
N GLY A 92 4.12 -0.03 18.40
CA GLY A 92 5.28 -0.89 18.15
C GLY A 92 5.15 -1.84 16.95
N THR A 93 3.96 -1.96 16.36
CA THR A 93 3.67 -2.81 15.20
C THR A 93 3.16 -1.98 14.03
N GLN A 94 3.51 -0.69 13.98
CA GLN A 94 3.00 0.24 12.97
C GLN A 94 3.57 -0.13 11.61
N VAL A 95 2.68 -0.17 10.62
CA VAL A 95 3.06 -0.28 9.20
C VAL A 95 2.38 0.77 8.33
N PHE A 96 1.38 1.43 8.88
CA PHE A 96 0.57 2.41 8.18
C PHE A 96 0.01 3.44 9.15
N ALA A 97 -0.19 4.66 8.66
CA ALA A 97 -0.98 5.68 9.33
C ALA A 97 -1.76 6.50 8.30
N TYR A 98 -2.94 6.97 8.68
CA TYR A 98 -3.66 8.01 7.96
C TYR A 98 -3.84 9.22 8.87
N PHE A 99 -3.75 10.41 8.29
CA PHE A 99 -3.77 11.66 9.01
C PHE A 99 -4.95 12.50 8.53
N GLU A 100 -5.83 12.85 9.44
CA GLU A 100 -6.93 13.79 9.19
C GLU A 100 -6.47 15.20 9.50
N ILE A 101 -6.48 16.08 8.50
CA ILE A 101 -6.07 17.46 8.62
C ILE A 101 -7.17 18.24 9.33
N ASP A 102 -6.84 18.90 10.43
CA ASP A 102 -7.69 19.94 11.00
C ASP A 102 -7.60 21.18 10.10
N SER A 103 -8.66 21.43 9.33
CA SER A 103 -8.73 22.55 8.39
C SER A 103 -8.45 23.91 9.04
N THR A 104 -8.71 24.08 10.34
CA THR A 104 -8.42 25.32 11.07
C THR A 104 -6.94 25.53 11.36
N LYS A 105 -6.12 24.48 11.20
CA LYS A 105 -4.68 24.46 11.50
C LYS A 105 -3.84 23.90 10.34
N ALA A 106 -4.37 23.95 9.11
CA ALA A 106 -3.70 23.41 7.93
C ALA A 106 -2.34 24.07 7.60
N LYS A 107 -2.07 25.27 8.14
CA LYS A 107 -0.80 26.01 7.97
C LYS A 107 -0.22 26.52 9.29
N ASN A 108 -0.62 25.93 10.42
CA ASN A 108 -0.21 26.41 11.72
C ASN A 108 1.32 26.30 11.88
N HIS A 109 2.00 27.42 12.09
CA HIS A 109 3.46 27.51 12.11
C HIS A 109 4.15 26.88 10.88
N GLY A 110 3.49 26.86 9.71
CA GLY A 110 4.04 26.30 8.48
C GLY A 110 3.89 24.79 8.31
N ALA A 111 3.09 24.12 9.15
CA ALA A 111 2.76 22.70 9.05
C ALA A 111 1.25 22.46 9.25
N PRO A 112 0.67 21.44 8.59
CA PRO A 112 -0.70 21.02 8.88
C PRO A 112 -0.75 20.24 10.20
N TYR A 113 -1.69 20.63 11.07
CA TYR A 113 -2.03 19.89 12.29
C TYR A 113 -3.34 19.11 12.11
N GLY A 114 -3.53 18.11 12.96
CA GLY A 114 -4.67 17.21 12.83
C GLY A 114 -4.60 16.01 13.75
N THR A 115 -5.18 14.90 13.29
CA THR A 115 -5.22 13.63 14.01
C THR A 115 -4.59 12.53 13.19
N CYS A 116 -3.58 11.87 13.77
CA CYS A 116 -2.94 10.68 13.21
C CYS A 116 -3.62 9.41 13.74
N TYR A 117 -3.91 8.48 12.84
CA TYR A 117 -4.50 7.19 13.13
C TYR A 117 -3.56 6.10 12.65
N ALA A 118 -2.93 5.41 13.60
CA ALA A 118 -1.87 4.47 13.30
C ALA A 118 -2.37 3.02 13.43
N THR A 119 -1.96 2.16 12.50
CA THR A 119 -2.45 0.78 12.36
C THR A 119 -1.33 -0.23 12.16
N ALA A 120 -1.63 -1.48 12.49
CA ALA A 120 -0.76 -2.63 12.24
C ALA A 120 -1.02 -3.33 10.88
N ALA A 121 -1.90 -2.75 10.07
CA ALA A 121 -2.25 -3.22 8.73
C ALA A 121 -2.23 -2.04 7.77
N ALA A 122 -1.81 -2.26 6.53
CA ALA A 122 -1.81 -1.28 5.46
C ALA A 122 -2.92 -1.61 4.42
N PRO A 123 -3.62 -0.61 3.88
CA PRO A 123 -4.56 -0.82 2.78
C PRO A 123 -3.83 -1.11 1.47
N THR A 124 -4.50 -1.82 0.57
CA THR A 124 -4.12 -1.90 -0.84
C THR A 124 -4.49 -0.60 -1.57
N ALA A 125 -3.96 -0.40 -2.78
CA ALA A 125 -4.26 0.80 -3.57
C ALA A 125 -5.76 0.98 -3.88
N SER A 126 -6.51 -0.11 -4.05
CA SER A 126 -7.97 -0.07 -4.27
C SER A 126 -8.79 0.25 -3.02
N GLU A 127 -8.17 0.15 -1.84
CA GLU A 127 -8.78 0.49 -0.54
C GLU A 127 -8.44 1.93 -0.12
N LEU A 128 -7.88 2.73 -1.03
CA LEU A 128 -7.67 4.17 -0.86
C LEU A 128 -8.57 4.96 -1.79
N GLU A 129 -9.24 5.96 -1.24
CA GLU A 129 -10.09 6.90 -1.97
C GLU A 129 -9.50 8.32 -1.94
N ALA A 130 -9.88 9.14 -2.93
CA ALA A 130 -9.47 10.55 -2.98
C ALA A 130 -10.19 11.35 -1.90
N ASN A 131 -9.43 12.01 -1.03
CA ASN A 131 -9.95 12.91 -0.02
C ASN A 131 -8.88 13.90 0.44
N ALA A 132 -9.00 15.17 0.05
CA ALA A 132 -8.01 16.21 0.33
C ALA A 132 -7.89 16.60 1.82
N ALA A 133 -8.82 16.15 2.67
CA ALA A 133 -8.72 16.35 4.12
C ALA A 133 -7.81 15.31 4.79
N TYR A 134 -7.26 14.35 4.03
CA TYR A 134 -6.44 13.28 4.57
C TYR A 134 -5.17 13.05 3.77
N ASP A 135 -4.12 12.62 4.47
CA ASP A 135 -2.90 12.07 3.89
C ASP A 135 -2.63 10.68 4.48
N VAL A 136 -1.92 9.82 3.74
CA VAL A 136 -1.55 8.47 4.20
C VAL A 136 -0.06 8.22 4.10
N PHE A 137 0.44 7.43 5.05
CA PHE A 137 1.86 7.14 5.23
C PHE A 137 2.07 5.64 5.43
N PHE A 138 3.10 5.10 4.77
CA PHE A 138 3.46 3.69 4.74
C PHE A 138 4.88 3.47 5.25
N TRP A 139 5.06 2.49 6.11
CA TRP A 139 6.37 2.00 6.52
C TRP A 139 6.73 0.73 5.73
N ASN A 140 8.00 0.34 5.80
CA ASN A 140 8.51 -0.91 5.22
C ASN A 140 8.29 -1.04 3.70
N ASN A 141 8.25 0.08 2.97
CA ASN A 141 8.01 0.16 1.53
C ASN A 141 6.72 -0.54 1.07
N LEU A 142 5.68 -0.54 1.91
CA LEU A 142 4.44 -1.29 1.66
C LEU A 142 3.48 -0.60 0.67
N GLY A 143 3.72 0.66 0.33
CA GLY A 143 2.88 1.40 -0.61
C GLY A 143 3.27 2.86 -0.69
N GLY A 144 2.57 3.61 -1.53
CA GLY A 144 2.81 5.04 -1.70
C GLY A 144 3.90 5.40 -2.71
N GLN A 145 4.01 6.69 -2.96
CA GLN A 145 5.20 7.30 -3.56
C GLN A 145 6.34 7.24 -2.54
N SER A 146 7.57 7.00 -2.99
CA SER A 146 8.73 6.88 -2.09
C SER A 146 9.00 8.18 -1.31
N GLY A 147 9.39 8.02 -0.04
CA GLY A 147 9.71 9.11 0.88
C GLY A 147 8.60 9.40 1.89
N VAL A 148 8.91 10.26 2.87
CA VAL A 148 8.05 10.54 4.03
C VAL A 148 6.75 11.25 3.66
N GLY A 149 6.76 12.07 2.60
CA GLY A 149 5.57 12.80 2.14
C GLY A 149 5.25 14.08 2.88
N THR A 150 6.11 14.49 3.82
CA THR A 150 5.97 15.73 4.58
C THR A 150 7.30 16.48 4.63
N GLY A 151 7.24 17.75 5.03
CA GLY A 151 8.43 18.50 5.43
C GLY A 151 9.00 18.03 6.77
N PRO A 152 9.98 18.76 7.33
CA PRO A 152 10.46 18.50 8.68
C PRO A 152 9.36 18.76 9.71
N ILE A 153 9.49 18.16 10.90
CA ILE A 153 8.71 18.56 12.07
C ILE A 153 9.06 20.02 12.36
N ARG A 154 8.06 20.85 12.66
CA ARG A 154 8.27 22.26 12.98
C ARG A 154 8.06 22.55 14.44
N ASN A 155 8.84 23.48 14.97
CA ASN A 155 8.68 23.98 16.32
C ASN A 155 7.26 24.57 16.48
N PRO A 156 6.45 24.11 17.46
CA PRO A 156 5.07 24.56 17.61
C PRO A 156 4.93 26.00 18.09
N LYS A 157 6.04 26.68 18.43
CA LYS A 157 6.06 28.10 18.84
C LYS A 157 6.62 29.01 17.75
N THR A 158 7.73 28.60 17.13
CA THR A 158 8.49 29.45 16.20
C THR A 158 8.33 29.07 14.73
N GLY A 159 7.85 27.86 14.42
CA GLY A 159 7.78 27.33 13.06
C GLY A 159 9.12 26.97 12.43
N VAL A 160 10.22 27.10 13.19
CA VAL A 160 11.56 26.65 12.77
C VAL A 160 11.50 25.15 12.47
N ALA A 161 12.23 24.72 11.43
CA ALA A 161 12.33 23.31 11.06
C ALA A 161 13.25 22.57 12.03
N GLY A 162 12.88 21.34 12.35
CA GLY A 162 13.58 20.49 13.30
C GLY A 162 13.26 19.01 13.14
N TYR A 163 13.57 18.26 14.19
CA TYR A 163 13.31 16.83 14.28
C TYR A 163 12.94 16.45 15.71
N GLU A 164 12.30 15.31 15.88
CA GLU A 164 12.15 14.67 17.20
C GLU A 164 13.15 13.53 17.33
N ASP A 165 13.80 13.44 18.49
CA ASP A 165 14.65 12.31 18.81
C ASP A 165 13.83 11.05 19.18
N ARG A 166 14.52 9.94 19.47
CA ARG A 166 13.88 8.67 19.84
C ARG A 166 13.05 8.75 21.12
N ASN A 167 13.22 9.79 21.93
CA ASN A 167 12.46 10.04 23.14
C ASN A 167 11.26 10.98 22.90
N GLY A 168 11.06 11.44 21.66
CA GLY A 168 10.01 12.39 21.29
C GLY A 168 10.33 13.83 21.72
N VAL A 169 11.60 14.16 21.97
CA VAL A 169 12.01 15.54 22.27
C VAL A 169 12.34 16.25 20.97
N TYR A 170 11.72 17.42 20.76
CA TYR A 170 11.94 18.25 19.60
C TYR A 170 13.23 19.07 19.70
N HIS A 171 13.99 19.12 18.60
CA HIS A 171 15.24 19.87 18.44
C HIS A 171 15.18 20.72 17.16
N ASP A 172 15.58 21.99 17.23
CA ASP A 172 15.70 22.85 16.04
C ASP A 172 16.92 22.42 15.19
N GLY A 173 16.78 22.48 13.87
CA GLY A 173 17.85 22.18 12.91
C GLY A 173 17.76 20.79 12.28
N GLU A 174 18.80 20.41 11.53
CA GLU A 174 18.84 19.09 10.89
C GLU A 174 19.04 17.98 11.92
N ASN A 175 18.38 16.84 11.69
CA ASN A 175 18.63 15.64 12.48
C ASN A 175 20.07 15.17 12.26
N PRO A 176 20.93 15.15 13.30
CA PRO A 176 22.33 14.74 13.19
C PRO A 176 22.44 13.25 12.82
N ASP A 177 21.44 12.45 13.15
CA ASP A 177 21.46 11.01 12.91
C ASP A 177 21.09 10.63 11.47
N LYS A 178 20.71 11.60 10.61
CA LYS A 178 20.31 11.45 9.19
C LYS A 178 19.84 10.05 8.81
N SER A 179 18.99 9.45 9.65
CA SER A 179 18.61 8.06 9.42
C SER A 179 17.74 8.11 8.17
N PRO A 180 18.14 7.41 7.10
CA PRO A 180 17.44 7.43 5.83
C PRO A 180 16.05 6.85 5.97
#